data_AF-T0ZWG4-F1
#
_entry.id   AF-T0ZWG4-F1
#
_cell.length_a   1.000
_cell.length_b   1.000
_cell.length_c   1.000
_cell.angle_alpha   90.00
_cell.angle_beta   90.00
_cell.angle_gamma   90.00
#
_symmetry.space_group_name_H-M   'P 1'
#
loop_
_entity.id
_entity.type
_entity.pdbx_description
1 polymer ?
#
loop_
_entity_poly.entity_id
_entity_poly.type
_entity_poly.pdbx_seq_one_letter_code
_entity_poly.pdbx_strand_id
1 'polypeptide(L)'
;MATALLYLNISWPDISEGCLRFLANAHDIDAVLVPEIRPLFGTLAMFKRADNSFHGHLPCEGERKVLQIAWVVNEEAKARKIRYGRFSRVIKRLFGRWDRKLGAGRDRNAGHLD
;
A
#
# COMPACT_ATOMS: atom_id res chain seq x y z
N MET A 1 -15.79 3.56 4.99
CA MET A 1 -14.93 2.37 4.78
C MET A 1 -13.71 2.49 5.68
N ALA A 2 -13.11 1.37 6.10
CA ALA A 2 -11.90 1.37 6.92
C ALA A 2 -10.90 0.35 6.38
N THR A 3 -9.62 0.58 6.63
CA THR A 3 -8.55 -0.37 6.32
C THR A 3 -7.82 -0.70 7.63
N ALA A 4 -7.53 -1.98 7.84
CA ALA A 4 -6.62 -2.45 8.87
C ALA A 4 -5.48 -3.26 8.23
N LEU A 5 -4.25 -3.05 8.71
CA LEU A 5 -3.03 -3.69 8.28
C LEU A 5 -2.39 -4.37 9.49
N LEU A 6 -2.34 -5.70 9.49
CA LEU A 6 -1.62 -6.49 10.49
C LEU A 6 -0.32 -7.00 9.87
N TYR A 7 0.81 -6.61 10.43
CA TYR A 7 2.11 -7.02 9.95
C TYR A 7 2.60 -8.29 10.62
N LEU A 8 3.33 -9.11 9.86
CA LEU A 8 3.74 -10.46 10.25
C LEU A 8 5.26 -10.71 10.07
N ASN A 9 6.08 -9.64 10.02
CA ASN A 9 7.51 -9.76 9.79
C ASN A 9 8.25 -9.84 11.13
N ILE A 10 8.93 -10.96 11.40
CA ILE A 10 9.63 -11.21 12.69
C ILE A 10 10.68 -10.14 12.98
N SER A 11 11.38 -9.70 11.94
CA SER A 11 12.37 -8.63 12.00
C SER A 11 12.19 -7.68 10.83
N TRP A 12 12.65 -6.46 11.00
CA TRP A 12 12.78 -5.48 9.94
C TRP A 12 14.14 -4.78 10.08
N PRO A 13 14.91 -4.61 9.01
CA PRO A 13 16.15 -3.83 9.06
C PRO A 13 15.89 -2.40 9.53
N ASP A 14 16.92 -1.75 10.07
CA ASP A 14 16.83 -0.36 10.56
C ASP A 14 16.87 0.62 9.39
N ILE A 15 15.82 0.59 8.57
CA ILE A 15 15.63 1.35 7.34
C ILE A 15 14.18 1.82 7.21
N SER A 16 13.93 2.85 6.41
CA SER A 16 12.58 3.40 6.19
C SER A 16 11.82 2.70 5.06
N GLU A 17 12.52 2.00 4.18
CA GLU A 17 11.93 1.24 3.08
C GLU A 17 10.90 0.23 3.60
N GLY A 18 9.71 0.25 3.02
CA GLY A 18 8.60 -0.62 3.42
C GLY A 18 7.89 -0.25 4.73
N CYS A 19 8.36 0.76 5.47
CA CYS A 19 7.64 1.33 6.61
C CYS A 19 6.41 2.11 6.14
N LEU A 20 5.29 1.95 6.85
CA LEU A 20 4.05 2.68 6.52
C LEU A 20 4.16 4.13 6.99
N ARG A 21 3.81 5.05 6.09
CA ARG A 21 3.74 6.48 6.34
C ARG A 21 2.31 6.96 6.16
N PHE A 22 1.87 7.84 7.05
CA PHE A 22 0.68 8.67 6.84
C PHE A 22 1.11 10.05 6.38
N LEU A 23 0.49 10.55 5.32
CA LEU A 23 0.99 11.69 4.56
C LEU A 23 0.00 12.85 4.59
N ALA A 24 0.53 14.07 4.55
CA ALA A 24 -0.26 15.29 4.47
C ALA A 24 -0.93 15.48 3.08
N ASN A 25 -0.32 14.91 2.04
CA ASN A 25 -0.80 15.00 0.66
C ASN A 25 -0.46 13.73 -0.14
N ALA A 26 -1.02 13.60 -1.34
CA ALA A 26 -0.87 12.42 -2.19
C ALA A 26 0.43 12.39 -3.03
N HIS A 27 1.17 13.50 -3.10
CA HIS A 27 2.21 13.73 -4.10
C HIS A 27 3.62 13.76 -3.52
N ASP A 28 3.75 13.65 -2.20
CA ASP A 28 5.03 13.71 -1.50
C ASP A 28 5.11 12.61 -0.43
N ILE A 29 5.96 11.61 -0.67
CA ILE A 29 6.19 10.48 0.26
C ILE A 29 6.91 10.90 1.55
N ASP A 30 7.50 12.10 1.56
CA ASP A 30 8.23 12.67 2.69
C ASP A 30 7.39 13.70 3.47
N ALA A 31 6.17 14.01 3.02
CA ALA A 31 5.19 14.83 3.75
C ALA A 31 4.54 14.06 4.92
N VAL A 32 5.36 13.45 5.78
CA VAL A 32 4.96 12.55 6.86
C VAL A 32 4.30 13.31 8.02
N LEU A 33 3.12 12.87 8.46
CA LEU A 33 2.36 13.49 9.56
C LEU A 33 2.68 12.93 10.95
N VAL A 34 3.08 11.65 11.02
CA VAL A 34 3.35 10.92 12.27
C VAL A 34 4.55 10.00 12.06
N PRO A 35 5.27 9.58 13.12
CA PRO A 35 6.37 8.63 12.98
C PRO A 35 5.96 7.40 12.15
N GLU A 36 6.84 6.99 11.25
CA GLU A 36 6.57 5.85 10.37
C GLU A 36 6.42 4.55 11.16
N ILE A 37 5.56 3.67 10.65
CA ILE A 37 5.20 2.42 11.33
C ILE A 37 6.01 1.30 10.71
N ARG A 38 6.94 0.74 11.49
CA ARG A 38 7.71 -0.44 11.09
C ARG A 38 6.80 -1.66 10.95
N PRO A 39 6.96 -2.47 9.90
CA PRO A 39 6.07 -3.59 9.60
C PRO A 39 6.42 -4.84 10.44
N LEU A 40 6.62 -4.70 11.75
CA LEU A 40 7.00 -5.81 12.63
C LEU A 40 5.81 -6.70 13.01
N PHE A 41 6.09 -7.95 13.38
CA PHE A 41 5.09 -8.92 13.79
C PHE A 41 4.23 -8.38 14.94
N GLY A 42 2.92 -8.43 14.77
CA GLY A 42 1.95 -7.96 15.77
C GLY A 42 1.62 -6.46 15.66
N THR A 43 2.30 -5.70 14.80
CA THR A 43 1.95 -4.30 14.54
C THR A 43 0.64 -4.20 13.78
N LEU A 44 -0.33 -3.48 14.34
CA LEU A 44 -1.63 -3.19 13.72
C LEU A 44 -1.77 -1.69 13.42
N ALA A 45 -1.98 -1.34 12.16
CA ALA A 45 -2.37 0.01 11.75
C ALA A 45 -3.80 -0.02 11.22
N MET A 46 -4.69 0.78 11.80
CA MET A 46 -6.09 0.88 11.37
C MET A 46 -6.49 2.34 11.18
N PHE A 47 -7.13 2.64 10.05
CA PHE A 47 -7.50 4.00 9.70
C PHE A 47 -8.79 4.04 8.87
N LYS A 48 -9.51 5.16 9.00
CA LYS A 48 -10.67 5.46 8.17
C LYS A 48 -10.19 5.76 6.75
N ARG A 49 -10.87 5.19 5.75
CA ARG A 49 -10.72 5.63 4.37
C ARG A 49 -11.57 6.86 4.14
N ALA A 50 -10.90 7.95 3.81
CA ALA A 50 -11.43 9.25 3.43
C ALA A 50 -10.59 9.81 2.26
N ASP A 51 -11.08 10.85 1.60
CA ASP A 51 -10.43 11.43 0.41
C ASP A 51 -9.02 11.98 0.73
N ASN A 52 -8.76 12.30 1.99
CA ASN A 52 -7.47 12.76 2.51
C ASN A 52 -6.70 11.70 3.31
N SER A 53 -7.10 10.42 3.25
CA SER A 53 -6.42 9.33 3.97
C SER A 53 -5.17 8.84 3.20
N PHE A 54 -4.25 9.76 2.93
CA PHE A 54 -3.02 9.48 2.18
C PHE A 54 -2.05 8.67 3.04
N HIS A 55 -1.59 7.56 2.47
CA HIS A 55 -0.64 6.67 3.12
C HIS A 55 0.14 5.90 2.07
N GLY A 56 1.37 5.52 2.41
CA GLY A 56 2.27 4.84 1.48
C GLY A 56 3.47 4.26 2.19
N HIS A 57 4.42 3.78 1.41
CA HIS A 57 5.72 3.32 1.90
C HIS A 57 6.76 3.56 0.80
N LEU A 58 8.02 3.76 1.18
CA LEU A 58 9.11 3.69 0.22
C LEU A 58 9.22 2.26 -0.37
N PRO A 59 9.67 2.09 -1.62
CA PRO A 59 9.93 0.76 -2.19
C PRO A 59 10.92 -0.01 -1.31
N CYS A 60 10.68 -1.30 -1.07
CA CYS A 60 11.59 -2.17 -0.34
C CYS A 60 11.95 -3.39 -1.18
N GLU A 61 13.20 -3.83 -1.11
CA GLU A 61 13.61 -5.13 -1.64
C GLU A 61 13.31 -6.25 -0.63
N GLY A 62 12.91 -7.42 -1.13
CA GLY A 62 12.61 -8.59 -0.29
C GLY A 62 11.13 -8.77 0.07
N GLU A 63 10.87 -9.66 1.03
CA GLU A 63 9.52 -10.09 1.40
C GLU A 63 8.94 -9.25 2.56
N ARG A 64 7.79 -8.61 2.33
CA ARG A 64 7.02 -7.89 3.35
C ARG A 64 5.64 -8.52 3.52
N LYS A 65 5.40 -9.18 4.64
CA LYS A 65 4.15 -9.89 4.97
C LYS A 65 3.17 -8.96 5.69
N VAL A 66 1.97 -8.84 5.13
CA VAL A 66 0.87 -8.05 5.70
C VAL A 66 -0.46 -8.72 5.42
N LEU A 67 -1.34 -8.75 6.41
CA LEU A 67 -2.77 -9.02 6.23
C LEU A 67 -3.49 -7.68 6.12
N GLN A 68 -4.09 -7.43 4.96
CA GLN A 68 -4.88 -6.22 4.73
C GLN A 68 -6.37 -6.55 4.76
N ILE A 69 -7.08 -5.90 5.67
CA ILE A 69 -8.52 -6.03 5.85
C ILE A 69 -9.16 -4.73 5.38
N ALA A 70 -10.15 -4.82 4.50
CA ALA A 70 -10.91 -3.66 4.03
C ALA A 70 -12.39 -3.81 4.41
N TRP A 71 -12.89 -2.87 5.20
CA TRP A 71 -14.30 -2.80 5.57
C TRP A 71 -15.07 -1.94 4.58
N VAL A 72 -16.00 -2.56 3.85
CA VAL A 72 -16.84 -1.95 2.82
C VAL A 72 -18.28 -1.81 3.32
N VAL A 73 -18.97 -0.76 2.86
CA VAL A 73 -20.26 -0.35 3.44
C VAL A 73 -21.44 -1.16 2.87
N ASN A 74 -21.29 -1.74 1.67
CA ASN A 74 -22.30 -2.59 1.04
C ASN A 74 -21.67 -3.62 0.08
N GLU A 75 -22.45 -4.65 -0.29
CA GLU A 75 -22.00 -5.75 -1.16
C GLU A 75 -21.74 -5.30 -2.61
N GLU A 76 -22.42 -4.28 -3.11
CA GLU A 76 -22.15 -3.73 -4.45
C GLU A 76 -20.75 -3.11 -4.56
N ALA A 77 -20.34 -2.33 -3.55
CA ALA A 77 -19.00 -1.76 -3.47
C ALA A 77 -17.92 -2.85 -3.38
N LYS A 78 -18.21 -3.93 -2.64
CA LYS A 78 -17.35 -5.12 -2.56
C LYS A 78 -17.22 -5.80 -3.93
N ALA A 79 -18.33 -6.03 -4.62
CA ALA A 79 -18.37 -6.68 -5.93
C ALA A 79 -17.58 -5.89 -6.98
N ARG A 80 -17.72 -4.56 -6.98
CA ARG A 80 -16.93 -3.66 -7.83
C ARG A 80 -15.42 -3.82 -7.57
N LYS A 81 -14.99 -3.77 -6.31
CA LYS A 81 -13.57 -3.93 -5.93
C LYS A 81 -12.99 -5.29 -6.35
N ILE A 82 -13.76 -6.37 -6.17
CA ILE A 82 -13.35 -7.73 -6.59
C ILE A 82 -13.20 -7.82 -8.11
N ARG A 83 -14.14 -7.26 -8.88
CA ARG A 83 -14.07 -7.24 -10.35
C ARG A 83 -12.81 -6.52 -10.85
N TYR A 84 -12.54 -5.32 -10.34
CA TYR A 84 -11.33 -4.56 -10.69
C TYR A 84 -10.03 -5.31 -10.32
N GLY A 85 -9.98 -5.92 -9.13
CA GLY A 85 -8.83 -6.72 -8.71
C GLY A 85 -8.57 -7.96 -9.59
N ARG A 86 -9.63 -8.63 -10.07
CA ARG A 86 -9.50 -9.74 -11.03
C ARG A 86 -8.96 -9.26 -12.38
N PHE A 87 -9.49 -8.16 -12.88
CA PHE A 87 -9.07 -7.61 -14.17
C PHE A 87 -7.60 -7.16 -14.16
N SER A 88 -7.17 -6.44 -13.12
CA SER A 88 -5.77 -6.01 -13.00
C SER A 88 -4.80 -7.19 -12.90
N ARG A 89 -5.20 -8.29 -12.27
CA ARG A 89 -4.41 -9.53 -12.21
C ARG A 89 -4.27 -10.21 -13.57
N VAL A 90 -5.30 -10.16 -14.40
CA VAL A 90 -5.26 -10.68 -15.78
C VAL A 90 -4.33 -9.83 -16.64
N ILE A 91 -4.43 -8.50 -16.58
CA ILE A 91 -3.51 -7.59 -17.29
C ILE A 91 -2.06 -7.82 -16.86
N LYS A 92 -1.80 -7.86 -15.54
CA LYS A 92 -0.44 -8.12 -15.02
C LYS A 92 0.12 -9.47 -15.45
N ARG A 93 -0.72 -10.49 -15.63
CA ARG A 93 -0.28 -11.78 -16.19
C ARG A 93 0.13 -11.68 -17.66
N LEU A 94 -0.58 -10.87 -18.45
CA LEU A 94 -0.30 -10.70 -19.88
C LEU A 94 0.91 -9.79 -20.14
N PHE A 95 1.13 -8.77 -19.30
CA PHE A 95 2.13 -7.73 -19.53
C PHE A 95 3.24 -7.65 -18.47
N GLY A 96 3.25 -8.52 -17.46
CA GLY A 96 4.17 -8.45 -16.32
C GLY A 96 5.66 -8.55 -16.64
N ARG A 97 6.03 -8.98 -17.86
CA ARG A 97 7.41 -9.00 -18.35
C ARG A 97 7.91 -7.61 -18.80
N TRP A 98 7.01 -6.68 -19.12
CA TRP A 98 7.31 -5.32 -19.56
C TRP A 98 7.35 -4.31 -18.39
N ASP A 99 6.65 -4.59 -17.28
CA ASP A 99 6.59 -3.73 -16.08
C ASP A 99 7.97 -3.47 -15.46
N ARG A 100 8.86 -4.48 -15.48
CA ARG A 100 10.21 -4.36 -14.89
C ARG A 100 11.10 -3.36 -15.63
N LYS A 101 10.91 -3.17 -16.93
CA LYS A 101 11.71 -2.20 -17.74
C LYS A 101 11.18 -0.77 -17.65
N LEU A 102 9.87 -0.58 -17.45
CA LEU A 102 9.24 0.75 -17.44
C LEU A 102 9.21 1.41 -16.04
N GLY A 103 9.34 0.63 -14.96
CA GLY A 103 9.33 1.15 -13.59
C GLY A 103 10.67 1.70 -13.08
N ALA A 104 11.77 1.48 -13.80
CA ALA A 104 13.13 1.74 -13.32
C ALA A 104 13.53 3.22 -13.22
N GLY A 105 12.72 4.15 -13.74
CA GLY A 105 12.99 5.59 -13.73
C GLY A 105 11.88 6.45 -13.09
N ARG A 106 10.98 5.86 -12.30
CA ARG A 106 9.92 6.62 -11.62
C ARG A 106 10.45 7.32 -10.37
N ASP A 107 10.04 8.57 -10.20
CA ASP A 107 10.24 9.33 -8.97
C ASP A 107 9.69 8.56 -7.74
N ARG A 108 10.33 8.73 -6.58
CA ARG A 108 9.99 8.08 -5.30
C ARG A 108 8.57 8.37 -4.84
N ASN A 109 7.96 9.43 -5.38
CA ASN A 109 6.57 9.82 -5.20
C ASN A 109 5.64 8.92 -6.04
N ALA A 110 5.61 7.63 -5.76
CA ALA A 110 4.72 6.67 -6.41
C ALA A 110 3.29 6.73 -5.82
N GLY A 111 2.72 7.94 -5.71
CA GLY A 111 1.32 8.13 -5.38
C GLY A 111 0.45 7.64 -6.52
N HIS A 112 -0.20 6.48 -6.36
CA HIS A 112 -1.24 6.06 -7.29
C HIS A 112 -2.50 6.84 -6.95
N LEU A 113 -2.83 7.85 -7.76
CA LEU A 113 -4.17 8.44 -7.75
C LEU A 113 -5.11 7.35 -8.29
N ASP A 114 -6.04 6.90 -7.46
CA ASP A 114 -7.13 6.01 -7.89
C ASP A 114 -8.05 6.72 -8.88
#